data_AF-A0A1M3GVG7-F1
#
_entry.id   AF-A0A1M3GVG7-F1
#
_cell.length_a   1.000
_cell.length_b   1.000
_cell.length_c   1.000
_cell.angle_alpha   90.00
_cell.angle_beta   90.00
_cell.angle_gamma   90.00
#
_symmetry.space_group_name_H-M   'P 1'
#
loop_
_entity.id
_entity.type
_entity.pdbx_description
1 polymer ?
#
loop_
_entity_poly.entity_id
_entity_poly.type
_entity_poly.pdbx_seq_one_letter_code
_entity_poly.pdbx_strand_id
1 'polypeptide(L)'
;MTSTPLVLVGAVGWQHPAWRNAFYPDGLPDDWMLSYYNTQFQAVYLPASVWQAASETSWEQWLNDTRATFYFVLEPADATPAQPARERVLLATPAWEARHVWWLDETPDLRLLAQRIARQAASGEPLFVLSRSGDLGLLQQANTLRQVMGY
;
A
#
# COMPACT_ATOMS: atom_id res chain seq x y z
N MET A 1 -11.98 18.46 -10.77
CA MET A 1 -10.55 18.50 -10.42
C MET A 1 -10.26 17.24 -9.62
N THR A 2 -9.66 16.23 -10.23
CA THR A 2 -9.30 14.99 -9.54
C THR A 2 -8.03 15.27 -8.73
N SER A 3 -8.16 15.59 -7.46
CA SER A 3 -7.02 15.59 -6.53
C SER A 3 -6.54 14.14 -6.41
N THR A 4 -5.49 13.79 -7.13
CA THR A 4 -4.80 12.51 -6.92
C THR A 4 -4.33 12.48 -5.45
N PRO A 5 -4.65 11.42 -4.68
CA PRO A 5 -4.23 11.33 -3.30
C PRO A 5 -2.71 11.40 -3.22
N LEU A 6 -2.19 12.42 -2.53
CA LEU A 6 -0.75 12.68 -2.41
C LEU A 6 -0.08 11.72 -1.40
N VAL A 7 -0.85 11.08 -0.51
CA VAL A 7 -0.33 10.18 0.51
C VAL A 7 -1.18 8.92 0.57
N LEU A 8 -0.54 7.80 0.24
CA LEU A 8 -1.15 6.48 0.15
C LEU A 8 -0.59 5.63 1.30
N VAL A 9 -1.44 5.23 2.24
CA VAL A 9 -1.03 4.38 3.37
C VAL A 9 -1.33 2.92 3.04
N GLY A 10 -0.41 2.03 3.37
CA GLY A 10 -0.49 0.60 3.09
C GLY A 10 0.47 -0.25 3.91
N ALA A 11 0.53 -1.54 3.61
CA ALA A 11 1.39 -2.51 4.28
C ALA A 11 2.00 -3.48 3.26
N VAL A 12 3.00 -4.25 3.70
CA VAL A 12 3.52 -5.40 2.93
C VAL A 12 2.54 -6.55 3.06
N GLY A 13 1.85 -6.85 1.97
CA GLY A 13 0.75 -7.80 1.93
C GLY A 13 -0.46 -7.37 2.76
N TRP A 14 -1.57 -8.09 2.59
CA TRP A 14 -2.80 -7.90 3.37
C TRP A 14 -3.11 -9.09 4.28
N GLN A 15 -2.47 -10.24 4.07
CA GLN A 15 -2.70 -11.47 4.83
C GLN A 15 -1.80 -11.53 6.07
N HIS A 16 -2.16 -10.76 7.10
CA HIS A 16 -1.48 -10.80 8.39
C HIS A 16 -2.29 -11.61 9.40
N PRO A 17 -1.74 -12.67 10.03
CA PRO A 17 -2.47 -13.46 11.00
C PRO A 17 -2.88 -12.64 12.23
N ALA A 18 -2.07 -11.66 12.62
CA ALA A 18 -2.37 -10.73 13.72
C ALA A 18 -3.56 -9.81 13.42
N TRP A 19 -3.97 -9.66 12.16
CA TRP A 19 -5.10 -8.81 11.77
C TRP A 19 -6.44 -9.54 11.87
N ARG A 20 -6.44 -10.89 11.88
CA ARG A 20 -7.68 -11.65 12.11
C ARG A 20 -8.19 -11.33 13.51
N ASN A 21 -9.48 -10.98 13.61
CA ASN A 21 -10.16 -10.58 14.85
C ASN A 21 -9.70 -9.25 15.47
N ALA A 22 -8.74 -8.55 14.87
CA ALA A 22 -8.31 -7.21 15.29
C ALA A 22 -8.70 -6.13 14.26
N PHE A 23 -8.47 -6.42 12.98
CA PHE A 23 -8.77 -5.55 11.86
C PHE A 23 -9.79 -6.18 10.90
N TYR A 24 -9.62 -7.46 10.61
CA TYR A 24 -10.60 -8.24 9.86
C TYR A 24 -11.69 -8.77 10.79
N PRO A 25 -12.97 -8.67 10.39
CA PRO A 25 -14.06 -9.28 11.14
C PRO A 25 -13.90 -10.79 11.25
N ASP A 26 -14.42 -11.35 12.34
CA ASP A 26 -14.40 -12.79 12.58
C ASP A 26 -15.12 -13.55 11.46
N GLY A 27 -14.51 -14.63 10.99
CA GLY A 27 -15.04 -15.44 9.88
C GLY A 27 -14.89 -14.83 8.49
N LEU A 28 -14.16 -13.72 8.29
CA LEU A 28 -13.90 -13.18 6.95
C LEU A 28 -13.09 -14.17 6.09
N PRO A 29 -13.60 -14.59 4.92
CA PRO A 29 -12.84 -15.43 4.00
C PRO A 29 -11.58 -14.73 3.48
N ASP A 30 -10.52 -15.50 3.21
CA ASP A 30 -9.26 -14.98 2.67
C ASP A 30 -9.43 -14.20 1.35
N ASP A 31 -10.31 -14.66 0.47
CA ASP A 31 -10.64 -13.98 -0.79
C ASP A 31 -11.25 -12.58 -0.59
N TRP A 32 -11.91 -12.33 0.54
CA TRP A 32 -12.53 -11.03 0.85
C TRP A 32 -11.61 -10.11 1.66
N MET A 33 -10.47 -10.60 2.14
CA MET A 33 -9.52 -9.79 2.91
C MET A 33 -9.01 -8.61 2.08
N LEU A 34 -8.71 -8.80 0.78
CA LEU A 34 -8.26 -7.72 -0.09
C LEU A 34 -9.36 -6.67 -0.30
N SER A 35 -10.59 -7.12 -0.57
CA SER A 35 -11.75 -6.23 -0.74
C SER A 35 -11.95 -5.34 0.48
N TYR A 36 -11.87 -5.95 1.69
CA TYR A 36 -11.94 -5.23 2.95
C TYR A 36 -10.75 -4.29 3.15
N TYR A 37 -9.53 -4.76 2.89
CA TYR A 37 -8.28 -4.01 3.02
C TYR A 37 -8.31 -2.71 2.21
N ASN A 38 -8.75 -2.78 0.95
CA ASN A 38 -8.86 -1.61 0.06
C ASN A 38 -9.86 -0.54 0.55
N THR A 39 -10.78 -0.88 1.47
CA THR A 39 -11.67 0.13 2.07
C THR A 39 -10.96 0.98 3.12
N GLN A 40 -9.89 0.47 3.72
CA GLN A 40 -9.15 1.09 4.82
C GLN A 40 -7.84 1.71 4.34
N PHE A 41 -7.16 1.03 3.42
CA PHE A 41 -5.85 1.39 2.88
C PHE A 41 -5.92 1.64 1.38
N GLN A 42 -5.01 2.46 0.86
CA GLN A 42 -5.03 2.91 -0.53
C GLN A 42 -3.91 2.30 -1.36
N ALA A 43 -2.94 1.64 -0.72
CA ALA A 43 -1.90 0.92 -1.41
C ALA A 43 -1.55 -0.38 -0.69
N VAL A 44 -0.98 -1.33 -1.42
CA VAL A 44 -0.38 -2.53 -0.85
C VAL A 44 0.94 -2.82 -1.52
N TYR A 45 1.92 -3.21 -0.71
CA TYR A 45 3.21 -3.66 -1.21
C TYR A 45 3.20 -5.18 -1.33
N LEU A 46 3.32 -5.68 -2.56
CA LEU A 46 3.30 -7.10 -2.88
C LEU A 46 4.73 -7.60 -3.07
N PRO A 47 5.19 -8.55 -2.25
CA PRO A 47 6.51 -9.16 -2.43
C PRO A 47 6.56 -10.01 -3.70
N ALA A 48 7.78 -10.14 -4.26
CA ALA A 48 8.03 -10.80 -5.55
C ALA A 48 7.40 -12.18 -5.64
N SER A 49 7.61 -12.99 -4.61
CA SER A 49 7.12 -14.37 -4.53
C SER A 49 5.61 -14.49 -4.62
N VAL A 50 4.85 -13.48 -4.16
CA VAL A 50 3.38 -13.52 -4.15
C VAL A 50 2.83 -13.15 -5.52
N TRP A 51 3.29 -12.04 -6.08
CA TRP A 51 2.75 -11.54 -7.34
C TRP A 51 3.26 -12.30 -8.56
N GLN A 52 4.44 -12.92 -8.49
CA GLN A 52 4.93 -13.84 -9.51
C GLN A 52 4.21 -15.20 -9.48
N ALA A 53 3.71 -15.63 -8.31
CA ALA A 53 2.92 -16.85 -8.20
C ALA A 53 1.44 -16.65 -8.60
N ALA A 54 0.98 -15.40 -8.64
CA ALA A 54 -0.38 -15.06 -9.03
C ALA A 54 -0.59 -15.26 -10.54
N SER A 55 -1.68 -15.92 -10.90
CA SER A 55 -2.12 -16.06 -12.29
C SER A 55 -2.76 -14.77 -12.81
N GLU A 56 -2.92 -14.65 -14.14
CA GLU A 56 -3.63 -13.53 -14.75
C GLU A 56 -5.06 -13.38 -14.19
N THR A 57 -5.76 -14.50 -14.00
CA THR A 57 -7.10 -14.51 -13.40
C THR A 57 -7.13 -14.00 -11.96
N SER A 58 -6.10 -14.31 -11.16
CA SER A 58 -5.98 -13.80 -9.78
C SER A 58 -5.75 -12.29 -9.78
N TRP A 59 -4.92 -11.79 -10.70
CA TRP A 59 -4.72 -10.36 -10.90
C TRP A 59 -6.01 -9.67 -11.33
N GLU A 60 -6.74 -10.23 -12.29
CA GLU A 60 -8.04 -9.71 -12.71
C GLU A 60 -9.02 -9.58 -11.55
N GLN A 61 -9.11 -10.60 -10.69
CA GLN A 61 -9.93 -10.58 -9.49
C GLN A 61 -9.49 -9.48 -8.53
N TRP A 62 -8.21 -9.40 -8.17
CA TRP A 62 -7.69 -8.37 -7.28
C TRP A 62 -7.98 -6.96 -7.77
N LEU A 63 -7.87 -6.74 -9.07
CA LEU A 63 -8.11 -5.43 -9.67
C LEU A 63 -9.59 -5.09 -9.79
N ASN A 64 -10.45 -6.10 -9.91
CA ASN A 64 -11.91 -5.95 -9.89
C ASN A 64 -12.43 -5.69 -8.46
N ASP A 65 -11.83 -6.33 -7.46
CA ASP A 65 -12.21 -6.23 -6.05
C ASP A 65 -11.71 -4.94 -5.37
N THR A 66 -10.78 -4.23 -6.01
CA THR A 66 -10.18 -3.00 -5.46
C THR A 66 -10.62 -1.75 -6.21
N ARG A 67 -10.79 -0.64 -5.49
CA ARG A 67 -11.23 0.65 -6.04
C ARG A 67 -10.20 1.22 -7.00
N ALA A 68 -10.64 2.01 -7.99
CA ALA A 68 -9.75 2.66 -8.98
C ALA A 68 -8.61 3.52 -8.37
N THR A 69 -8.74 3.96 -7.12
CA THR A 69 -7.72 4.74 -6.39
C THR A 69 -6.78 3.87 -5.55
N PHE A 70 -6.88 2.55 -5.63
CA PHE A 70 -6.04 1.62 -4.89
C PHE A 70 -4.84 1.17 -5.75
N TYR A 71 -3.64 1.27 -5.20
CA TYR A 71 -2.39 0.99 -5.91
C TYR A 71 -1.72 -0.30 -5.42
N PHE A 72 -1.23 -1.09 -6.36
CA PHE A 72 -0.40 -2.27 -6.08
C PHE A 72 1.06 -1.91 -6.35
N VAL A 73 1.88 -1.93 -5.30
CA VAL A 73 3.32 -1.67 -5.38
C VAL A 73 4.04 -3.01 -5.37
N LEU A 74 4.70 -3.36 -6.47
CA LEU A 74 5.37 -4.64 -6.66
C LEU A 74 6.83 -4.56 -6.29
N GLU A 75 7.28 -5.49 -5.47
CA GLU A 75 8.70 -5.69 -5.23
C GLU A 75 9.41 -6.11 -6.52
N PRO A 76 10.55 -5.49 -6.86
CA PRO A 76 11.32 -5.83 -8.04
C PRO A 76 11.85 -7.26 -7.92
N ALA A 77 11.55 -8.07 -8.94
CA ALA A 77 12.03 -9.44 -9.04
C ALA A 77 13.07 -9.57 -10.16
N ASP A 78 14.05 -10.44 -9.98
CA ASP A 78 15.17 -10.67 -10.91
C ASP A 78 14.68 -11.14 -12.29
N ALA A 79 13.66 -12.01 -12.31
CA ALA A 79 12.91 -12.34 -13.50
C ALA A 79 11.73 -11.36 -13.63
N THR A 80 11.64 -10.64 -14.74
CA THR A 80 10.51 -9.76 -15.05
C THR A 80 9.48 -10.54 -15.87
N PRO A 81 8.50 -11.24 -15.28
CA PRO A 81 7.34 -11.67 -16.05
C PRO A 81 6.60 -10.43 -16.57
N ALA A 82 5.80 -10.61 -17.62
CA ALA A 82 4.95 -9.54 -18.15
C ALA A 82 4.05 -9.03 -17.04
N GLN A 83 4.37 -7.86 -16.48
CA GLN A 83 3.54 -7.23 -15.46
C GLN A 83 2.22 -6.86 -16.13
N PRO A 84 1.06 -7.10 -15.49
CA PRO A 84 -0.20 -6.64 -16.03
C PRO A 84 -0.14 -5.12 -16.19
N ALA A 85 -0.26 -4.63 -17.42
CA ALA A 85 -0.23 -3.20 -17.72
C ALA A 85 -1.51 -2.56 -17.20
N ARG A 86 -1.51 -2.16 -15.93
CA ARG A 86 -2.62 -1.44 -15.32
C ARG A 86 -2.05 -0.25 -14.60
N GLU A 87 -2.59 0.94 -14.87
CA GLU A 87 -2.16 2.26 -14.38
C GLU A 87 -2.04 2.35 -12.84
N ARG A 88 -2.54 1.34 -12.14
CA ARG A 88 -2.57 1.18 -10.68
C ARG A 88 -1.53 0.19 -10.15
N VAL A 89 -0.76 -0.47 -11.02
CA VAL A 89 0.31 -1.42 -10.66
C VAL A 89 1.65 -0.74 -10.91
N LEU A 90 2.44 -0.58 -9.86
CA LEU A 90 3.70 0.15 -9.85
C LEU A 90 4.82 -0.80 -9.46
N LEU A 91 5.93 -0.79 -10.21
CA LEU A 91 7.13 -1.53 -9.81
C LEU A 91 7.99 -0.67 -8.89
N ALA A 92 8.22 -1.13 -7.66
CA ALA A 92 9.09 -0.49 -6.67
C ALA A 92 10.57 -0.70 -6.99
N THR A 93 11.02 -0.25 -8.17
CA THR A 93 12.45 -0.25 -8.49
C THR A 93 13.22 0.47 -7.39
N PRO A 94 14.48 0.08 -7.08
CA PRO A 94 15.23 0.68 -5.97
C PRO A 94 15.30 2.22 -6.02
N ALA A 95 15.39 2.78 -7.22
CA ALA A 95 15.38 4.23 -7.44
C ALA A 95 14.01 4.87 -7.19
N TRP A 96 12.91 4.18 -7.55
CA TRP A 96 11.55 4.67 -7.31
C TRP A 96 11.18 4.54 -5.83
N GLU A 97 11.48 3.40 -5.20
CA GLU A 97 11.22 3.14 -3.78
C GLU A 97 11.88 4.21 -2.90
N ALA A 98 13.17 4.49 -3.11
CA ALA A 98 13.89 5.52 -2.35
C ALA A 98 13.24 6.92 -2.44
N ARG A 99 12.48 7.18 -3.50
CA ARG A 99 11.85 8.48 -3.75
C ARG A 99 10.41 8.55 -3.27
N HIS A 100 9.64 7.47 -3.40
CA HIS A 100 8.19 7.47 -3.22
C HIS A 100 7.73 6.64 -2.03
N VAL A 101 8.57 5.75 -1.49
CA VAL A 101 8.21 4.89 -0.36
C VAL A 101 8.83 5.40 0.93
N TRP A 102 8.02 5.42 1.97
CA TRP A 102 8.43 5.62 3.35
C TRP A 102 8.06 4.39 4.16
N TRP A 103 9.07 3.70 4.68
CA TRP A 103 8.88 2.54 5.54
C TRP A 103 8.58 2.99 6.97
N LEU A 104 7.49 2.47 7.55
CA LEU A 104 7.18 2.63 8.97
C LEU A 104 7.94 1.57 9.76
N ASP A 105 9.04 1.99 10.38
CA ASP A 105 9.80 1.19 11.35
C ASP A 105 9.11 1.18 12.73
N GLU A 106 9.55 0.32 13.65
CA GLU A 106 8.94 0.15 14.99
C GLU A 106 8.91 1.44 15.83
N THR A 107 9.84 2.37 15.58
CA THR A 107 9.85 3.72 16.18
C THR A 107 9.80 4.78 15.09
N PRO A 108 8.63 5.02 14.46
CA PRO A 108 8.55 5.96 13.37
C PRO A 108 8.57 7.39 13.90
N ASP A 109 9.45 8.22 13.33
CA ASP A 109 9.48 9.64 13.63
C ASP A 109 8.37 10.35 12.83
N LEU A 110 7.21 10.56 13.48
CA LEU A 110 6.04 11.20 12.88
C LEU A 110 6.34 12.62 12.35
N ARG A 111 7.31 13.31 12.96
CA ARG A 111 7.70 14.65 12.52
C ARG A 111 8.46 14.59 11.21
N LEU A 112 9.34 13.61 11.03
CA LEU A 112 10.00 13.37 9.74
C LEU A 112 9.00 12.91 8.67
N LEU A 113 8.05 12.04 9.03
CA LEU A 113 6.97 11.63 8.14
C LEU A 113 6.15 12.82 7.66
N ALA A 114 5.73 13.72 8.56
CA ALA A 114 4.99 14.94 8.19
C ALA A 114 5.80 15.84 7.24
N GLN A 115 7.09 16.05 7.51
CA GLN A 115 7.98 16.80 6.61
C GLN A 115 8.15 16.13 5.25
N ARG A 116 8.16 14.79 5.22
CA ARG A 116 8.23 14.02 3.98
C ARG A 116 6.95 14.19 3.16
N ILE A 117 5.79 14.03 3.80
CA ILE A 117 4.46 14.26 3.20
C ILE A 117 4.39 15.66 2.60
N ALA A 118 4.75 16.70 3.36
CA ALA A 118 4.70 18.09 2.88
C ALA A 118 5.62 18.33 1.68
N ARG A 119 6.82 17.75 1.67
CA ARG A 119 7.75 17.84 0.53
C ARG A 119 7.20 17.15 -0.72
N GLN A 120 6.64 15.95 -0.57
CA GLN A 120 6.09 15.21 -1.70
C GLN A 120 4.85 15.90 -2.28
N ALA A 121 3.99 16.41 -1.39
CA ALA A 121 2.83 17.23 -1.75
C ALA A 121 3.21 18.48 -2.56
N ALA A 122 4.29 19.17 -2.18
CA ALA A 122 4.80 20.32 -2.93
C ALA A 122 5.33 19.95 -4.32
N SER A 123 5.90 18.75 -4.49
CA SER A 123 6.34 18.23 -5.79
C SER A 123 5.20 17.68 -6.65
N GLY A 124 4.00 17.47 -6.08
CA GLY A 124 2.87 16.83 -6.75
C GLY A 124 3.06 15.32 -6.99
N GLU A 125 4.04 14.70 -6.33
CA GLU A 125 4.30 13.27 -6.42
C GLU A 125 3.54 12.52 -5.31
N PRO A 126 3.09 11.27 -5.52
CA PRO A 126 2.49 10.47 -4.46
C PRO A 126 3.57 9.93 -3.49
N LEU A 127 3.25 9.90 -2.20
CA LEU A 127 4.05 9.25 -1.16
C LEU A 127 3.34 8.00 -0.65
N PHE A 128 4.02 6.87 -0.69
CA PHE A 128 3.55 5.58 -0.18
C PHE A 128 4.13 5.35 1.21
N VAL A 129 3.27 5.35 2.22
CA VAL A 129 3.66 5.09 3.61
C VAL A 129 3.31 3.63 3.91
N LEU A 130 4.33 2.78 3.98
CA LEU A 130 4.18 1.32 4.02
C LEU A 130 4.74 0.74 5.31
N SER A 131 4.02 -0.19 5.94
CA SER A 131 4.52 -0.97 7.08
C SER A 131 4.97 -2.37 6.66
N ARG A 132 6.21 -2.75 6.98
CA ARG A 132 6.74 -4.11 6.74
C ARG A 132 6.20 -5.13 7.72
N SER A 133 6.06 -4.73 8.98
CA SER A 133 5.51 -5.57 10.06
C SER A 133 3.99 -5.70 9.97
N GLY A 134 3.32 -4.83 9.21
CA GLY A 134 1.87 -4.74 9.22
C GLY A 134 1.34 -4.22 10.56
N ASP A 135 2.10 -3.40 11.27
CA ASP A 135 1.65 -2.88 12.57
C ASP A 135 0.46 -1.94 12.39
N LEU A 136 -0.72 -2.37 12.84
CA LEU A 136 -1.96 -1.61 12.71
C LEU A 136 -1.91 -0.29 13.48
N GLY A 137 -1.21 -0.24 14.62
CA GLY A 137 -1.05 0.98 15.39
C GLY A 137 -0.28 2.04 14.61
N LEU A 138 0.84 1.66 14.01
CA LEU A 138 1.64 2.56 13.16
C LEU A 138 0.86 3.02 11.93
N LEU A 139 0.13 2.11 11.30
CA LEU A 139 -0.71 2.41 10.14
C LEU A 139 -1.84 3.40 10.47
N GLN A 140 -2.48 3.23 11.63
CA GLN A 140 -3.50 4.17 12.12
C GLN A 140 -2.91 5.54 12.46
N GLN A 141 -1.73 5.59 13.06
CA GLN A 141 -1.01 6.85 13.32
C GLN A 141 -0.69 7.59 12.01
N ALA A 142 -0.17 6.89 11.00
CA ALA A 142 0.12 7.46 9.69
C ALA A 142 -1.15 8.00 9.00
N ASN A 143 -2.26 7.25 9.07
CA ASN A 143 -3.53 7.70 8.48
C ASN A 143 -4.12 8.90 9.23
N THR A 144 -4.02 8.91 10.57
CA THR A 144 -4.44 10.05 11.40
C THR A 144 -3.62 11.30 11.06
N LEU A 145 -2.30 11.16 10.95
CA LEU A 145 -1.41 12.26 10.57
C LEU A 145 -1.78 12.83 9.20
N ARG A 146 -2.03 11.96 8.22
CA ARG A 146 -2.49 12.35 6.88
C ARG A 146 -3.78 13.16 6.94
N GLN A 147 -4.79 12.68 7.69
CA GLN A 147 -6.06 13.37 7.88
C GLN A 147 -5.90 14.74 8.57
N VAL A 148 -5.06 14.82 9.61
CA VAL A 148 -4.75 16.08 10.31
C VAL A 148 -4.09 17.10 9.39
N MET A 149 -3.26 16.64 8.46
CA MET A 149 -2.61 17.50 7.47
C MET A 149 -3.52 17.88 6.27
N GLY A 150 -4.73 17.33 6.19
CA GLY A 150 -5.69 17.63 5.12
C GLY A 150 -5.44 16.92 3.79
N TYR A 151 -4.70 15.81 3.80
CA TYR A 151 -4.39 14.98 2.62
C TYR A 151 -5.13 13.63 2.62
#